data_AF-S6GGV2-F1
#
_entry.id   AF-S6GGV2-F1
#
_cell.length_a   1.000
_cell.length_b   1.000
_cell.length_c   1.000
_cell.angle_alpha   90.00
_cell.angle_beta   90.00
_cell.angle_gamma   90.00
#
_symmetry.space_group_name_H-M   'P 1'
#
loop_
_entity.id
_entity.type
_entity.pdbx_description
1 polymer ?
#
loop_
_entity_poly.entity_id
_entity_poly.type
_entity_poly.pdbx_seq_one_letter_code
_entity_poly.pdbx_strand_id
1 'polypeptide(L)'
;MGFSPSAHRALLDYHWPGNIRELKNAVQRSVYRQQNADIAIQEIILNPFIAPWNQSITEKSSEKTDHLAAIQPPAKPAVNAAEVQLKSGDLKQQVADFEIQLIGKSLANQHYHQANTAAELGISYHQLRAYLKKYPQLLAPS
;
A
#
# COMPACT_ATOMS: atom_id res chain seq x y z
N MET A 1 12.34 31.97 0.86
CA MET A 1 12.03 30.65 0.26
C MET A 1 13.31 29.84 0.11
N GLY A 2 13.59 28.92 1.03
CA GLY A 2 14.83 28.14 0.97
C GLY A 2 14.80 26.94 1.90
N PHE A 3 15.79 26.07 1.80
CA PHE A 3 16.00 24.99 2.75
C PHE A 3 16.86 25.50 3.90
N SER A 4 16.54 25.10 5.13
CA SER A 4 17.46 25.24 6.25
C SER A 4 18.75 24.43 5.99
N PRO A 5 19.87 24.77 6.65
CA PRO A 5 21.11 23.99 6.53
C PRO A 5 20.92 22.50 6.89
N SER A 6 20.06 22.19 7.86
CA SER A 6 19.73 20.81 8.25
C SER A 6 18.97 20.06 7.17
N ALA A 7 17.95 20.70 6.57
CA ALA A 7 17.19 20.11 5.46
C ALA A 7 18.06 19.91 4.22
N HIS A 8 18.93 20.88 3.91
CA HIS A 8 19.85 20.77 2.78
C HIS A 8 20.82 19.60 2.97
N ARG A 9 21.38 19.44 4.17
CA ARG A 9 22.25 18.32 4.51
C ARG A 9 21.51 16.97 4.41
N ALA A 10 20.27 16.90 4.88
CA ALA A 10 19.46 15.68 4.75
C ALA A 10 19.21 15.29 3.28
N LEU A 11 19.05 16.25 2.37
CA LEU A 11 18.90 15.98 0.94
C LEU A 11 20.19 15.45 0.29
N LEU A 12 21.35 15.92 0.76
CA LEU A 12 22.67 15.52 0.24
C LEU A 12 23.15 14.18 0.81
N ASP A 13 22.90 13.93 2.10
CA ASP A 13 23.37 12.74 2.81
C ASP A 13 22.51 11.50 2.50
N TYR A 14 21.29 11.68 1.98
CA TYR A 14 20.41 10.56 1.66
C TYR A 14 20.79 9.87 0.34
N HIS A 15 21.07 8.57 0.42
CA HIS A 15 21.33 7.73 -0.74
C HIS A 15 20.02 7.43 -1.46
N TRP A 16 19.56 8.36 -2.29
CA TRP A 16 18.32 8.26 -3.07
C TRP A 16 18.22 6.92 -3.81
N PRO A 17 17.40 5.96 -3.34
CA PRO A 17 17.45 4.56 -3.78
C PRO A 17 16.87 4.34 -5.20
N GLY A 18 16.56 5.42 -5.93
CA GLY A 18 16.16 5.35 -7.33
C GLY A 18 15.64 6.67 -7.88
N ASN A 19 16.40 7.27 -8.80
CA ASN A 19 16.03 8.38 -9.70
C ASN A 19 15.55 9.70 -9.04
N ILE A 20 15.69 10.82 -9.75
CA ILE A 20 15.33 12.18 -9.29
C ILE A 20 13.84 12.34 -8.89
N ARG A 21 13.00 11.36 -9.26
CA ARG A 21 11.59 11.30 -8.86
C ARG A 21 11.42 11.21 -7.35
N GLU A 22 12.27 10.46 -6.64
CA GLU A 22 12.18 10.34 -5.18
C GLU A 22 12.55 11.65 -4.48
N LEU A 23 13.58 12.35 -4.98
CA LEU A 23 13.93 13.70 -4.53
C LEU A 23 12.76 14.67 -4.71
N LYS A 24 12.16 14.68 -5.91
CA LYS A 24 11.00 15.52 -6.22
C LYS A 24 9.83 15.23 -5.28
N ASN A 25 9.49 13.95 -5.08
CA ASN A 25 8.39 13.55 -4.22
C ASN A 25 8.63 13.94 -2.75
N ALA A 26 9.85 13.77 -2.24
CA ALA A 26 10.22 14.16 -0.88
C ALA A 26 10.15 15.68 -0.67
N VAL A 27 10.66 16.47 -1.63
CA VAL A 27 10.60 17.94 -1.59
C VAL A 27 9.15 18.43 -1.67
N GLN A 28 8.35 17.92 -2.62
CA GLN A 28 6.93 18.30 -2.74
C GLN A 28 6.17 18.04 -1.43
N ARG A 29 6.33 16.86 -0.83
CA ARG A 29 5.68 16.51 0.44
C ARG A 29 6.11 17.43 1.59
N SER A 30 7.40 17.77 1.66
CA SER A 30 7.94 18.64 2.71
C SER A 30 7.40 20.06 2.58
N VAL A 31 7.25 20.56 1.36
CA VAL A 31 6.61 21.86 1.07
C VAL A 31 5.13 21.85 1.47
N TYR A 32 4.37 20.80 1.12
CA TYR A 32 2.93 20.72 1.44
C TYR A 32 2.64 20.68 2.94
N ARG A 33 3.51 20.09 3.76
CA ARG A 33 3.32 20.06 5.23
C ARG A 33 3.58 21.41 5.88
N GLN A 34 4.34 22.27 5.24
CA GLN A 34 4.67 23.57 5.79
C GLN A 34 3.52 24.54 5.52
N GLN A 35 2.72 24.80 6.55
CA GLN A 35 1.52 25.64 6.46
C GLN A 35 1.84 27.11 6.12
N ASN A 36 3.10 27.53 6.28
CA ASN A 36 3.54 28.89 6.02
C ASN A 36 4.68 28.92 4.99
N ALA A 37 4.38 29.45 3.81
CA ALA A 37 5.30 29.49 2.67
C ALA A 37 6.53 30.37 2.92
N ASP A 38 6.47 31.33 3.86
CA ASP A 38 7.56 32.28 4.10
C ASP A 38 8.71 31.70 4.95
N ILE A 39 8.50 30.51 5.54
CA ILE A 39 9.46 29.86 6.43
C ILE A 39 10.34 28.88 5.63
N ALA A 40 11.63 28.85 5.92
CA ALA A 40 12.55 27.90 5.31
C ALA A 40 12.19 26.45 5.70
N ILE A 41 12.38 25.49 4.79
CA ILE A 41 12.07 24.08 5.05
C ILE A 41 13.08 23.53 6.05
N GLN A 42 12.60 23.15 7.22
CA GLN A 42 13.44 22.67 8.32
C GLN A 42 13.65 21.15 8.29
N GLU A 43 12.64 20.42 7.83
CA GLU A 43 12.59 18.97 7.86
C GLU A 43 12.25 18.41 6.48
N ILE A 44 12.97 17.36 6.07
CA ILE A 44 12.74 16.65 4.81
C ILE A 44 12.14 15.29 5.12
N ILE A 45 10.97 15.02 4.54
CA ILE A 45 10.26 13.76 4.74
C ILE A 45 10.76 12.73 3.72
N LEU A 46 11.83 12.03 4.11
CA LEU A 46 12.46 11.00 3.29
C LEU A 46 11.61 9.72 3.24
N ASN A 47 11.08 9.28 4.38
CA ASN A 47 10.21 8.11 4.45
C ASN A 47 8.73 8.52 4.52
N PRO A 48 7.91 8.23 3.48
CA PRO A 48 6.51 8.62 3.45
C PRO A 48 5.61 7.81 4.39
N PHE A 49 6.09 6.70 4.96
CA PHE A 49 5.30 5.79 5.80
C PHE A 49 5.58 5.96 7.30
N ILE A 50 6.56 6.79 7.68
CA ILE A 50 6.80 7.11 9.09
C ILE A 50 5.93 8.31 9.45
N ALA A 51 4.80 8.02 10.07
CA ALA A 51 3.99 9.04 10.71
C ALA A 51 4.56 9.39 12.10
N PRO A 52 4.38 10.63 12.60
CA PRO A 52 4.94 11.07 13.89
C PRO A 52 4.57 10.17 15.08
N TRP A 53 3.41 9.53 15.06
CA TRP A 53 2.95 8.64 16.12
C TRP A 53 3.63 7.27 16.15
N ASN A 54 4.36 6.89 15.10
CA ASN A 54 5.08 5.61 15.02
C ASN A 54 6.40 5.61 15.82
N GLN A 55 6.85 6.76 16.32
CA GLN A 55 8.10 6.86 17.09
C GLN A 55 8.02 6.11 18.44
N SER A 56 6.82 5.89 18.97
CA SER A 56 6.61 5.16 20.23
C SER A 56 6.87 3.64 20.16
N ILE A 57 6.95 3.04 18.96
CA ILE A 57 7.18 1.60 18.80
C ILE A 57 8.68 1.28 18.70
N THR A 58 9.49 2.20 18.19
CA THR A 58 10.93 1.97 17.98
C THR A 58 11.77 2.30 19.22
N GLU A 59 11.37 3.27 20.04
CA GLU A 59 12.21 3.73 21.18
C GLU A 59 12.25 2.78 22.39
N LYS A 60 11.36 1.77 22.47
CA LYS A 60 11.38 0.77 23.56
C LYS A 60 12.06 -0.55 23.23
N SER A 61 12.60 -0.74 22.02
CA SER A 61 13.17 -2.02 21.59
C SER A 61 14.69 -2.03 21.39
N SER A 62 15.39 -0.96 21.77
CA SER A 62 16.85 -0.87 21.63
C SER A 62 17.56 -0.72 22.98
N GLU A 63 17.30 -1.61 23.93
CA GLU A 63 18.23 -1.83 25.05
C GLU A 63 18.14 -3.30 25.49
N LYS A 64 19.28 -4.00 25.33
CA LYS A 64 19.60 -5.40 25.71
C LYS A 64 19.54 -6.44 24.59
N THR A 65 20.61 -6.45 23.81
CA THR A 65 21.22 -7.64 23.23
C THR A 65 21.85 -8.47 24.36
N ASP A 66 21.05 -9.27 25.05
CA ASP A 66 21.43 -10.60 25.54
C ASP A 66 20.18 -11.17 26.19
N HIS A 67 19.88 -12.44 25.90
CA HIS A 67 18.87 -13.34 26.49
C HIS A 67 18.11 -14.08 25.38
N LEU A 68 18.72 -15.17 24.93
CA LEU A 68 18.06 -16.32 24.31
C LEU A 68 17.14 -17.01 25.33
N ALA A 69 15.98 -16.43 25.63
CA ALA A 69 14.97 -17.06 26.49
C ALA A 69 13.55 -16.80 25.98
N ALA A 70 13.02 -17.81 25.27
CA ALA A 70 11.61 -18.18 25.19
C ALA A 70 10.57 -17.04 25.18
N ILE A 71 10.45 -16.35 24.05
CA ILE A 71 9.16 -15.74 23.70
C ILE A 71 8.34 -16.84 23.03
N GLN A 72 7.51 -17.53 23.83
CA GLN A 72 6.36 -18.24 23.30
C GLN A 72 5.52 -17.22 22.52
N PRO A 73 5.27 -17.43 21.20
CA PRO A 73 4.37 -16.57 20.46
C PRO A 73 3.00 -16.61 21.15
N PRO A 74 2.31 -15.47 21.38
CA PRO A 74 0.92 -15.51 21.78
C PRO A 74 0.18 -16.33 20.73
N ALA A 75 -0.56 -17.36 21.19
CA ALA A 75 -1.30 -18.27 20.35
C ALA A 75 -2.07 -17.48 19.29
N LYS A 76 -1.59 -17.55 18.05
CA LYS A 76 -2.29 -16.96 16.90
C LYS A 76 -3.70 -17.57 16.93
N PRO A 77 -4.78 -16.76 16.96
CA PRO A 77 -6.07 -17.31 16.59
C PRO A 77 -5.86 -17.95 15.22
N ALA A 78 -6.33 -19.17 15.05
CA ALA A 78 -6.26 -19.93 13.81
C ALA A 78 -6.99 -19.14 12.72
N VAL A 79 -6.30 -18.15 12.15
CA VAL A 79 -6.55 -17.69 10.81
C VAL A 79 -6.28 -18.93 9.98
N ASN A 80 -7.35 -19.50 9.44
CA ASN A 80 -7.27 -20.36 8.28
C ASN A 80 -6.51 -19.56 7.22
N ALA A 81 -5.18 -19.69 7.25
CA ALA A 81 -4.34 -19.43 6.12
C ALA A 81 -4.78 -20.49 5.11
N ALA A 82 -5.84 -20.17 4.36
CA ALA A 82 -6.00 -20.73 3.03
C ALA A 82 -4.64 -20.47 2.38
N GLU A 83 -3.82 -21.50 2.33
CA GLU A 83 -2.51 -21.48 1.72
C GLU A 83 -2.71 -20.84 0.36
N VAL A 84 -2.22 -19.61 0.19
CA VAL A 84 -2.14 -19.02 -1.13
C VAL A 84 -1.07 -19.85 -1.83
N GLN A 85 -1.51 -20.94 -2.45
CA GLN A 85 -0.69 -21.74 -3.33
C GLN A 85 -0.28 -20.81 -4.46
N LEU A 86 0.91 -20.22 -4.34
CA LEU A 86 1.57 -19.51 -5.41
C LEU A 86 1.79 -20.55 -6.51
N LYS A 87 0.84 -20.64 -7.43
CA LYS A 87 1.04 -21.37 -8.68
C LYS A 87 2.30 -20.77 -9.32
N SER A 88 3.26 -21.58 -9.74
CA SER A 88 4.41 -21.07 -10.47
C SER A 88 3.94 -20.73 -11.90
N GLY A 89 3.72 -19.45 -12.20
CA GLY A 89 3.18 -18.99 -13.48
C GLY A 89 3.30 -17.47 -13.67
N ASP A 90 2.89 -16.97 -14.84
CA ASP A 90 2.89 -15.54 -15.16
C ASP A 90 1.96 -14.77 -14.21
N LEU A 91 2.50 -13.74 -13.53
CA LEU A 91 1.78 -12.90 -12.57
C LEU A 91 0.51 -12.30 -13.20
N LYS A 92 0.57 -11.91 -14.48
CA LYS A 92 -0.58 -11.31 -15.16
C LYS A 92 -1.75 -12.28 -15.24
N GLN A 93 -1.47 -13.55 -15.49
CA GLN A 93 -2.52 -14.58 -15.56
C GLN A 93 -3.13 -14.83 -14.19
N GLN A 94 -2.31 -14.89 -13.13
CA GLN A 94 -2.81 -15.10 -11.77
C GLN A 94 -3.71 -13.97 -11.30
N VAL A 95 -3.33 -12.72 -11.58
CA VAL A 95 -4.16 -11.56 -11.29
C VAL A 95 -5.47 -11.64 -12.09
N ALA A 96 -5.42 -12.01 -13.37
CA ALA A 96 -6.63 -12.16 -14.18
C ALA A 96 -7.57 -13.25 -13.63
N ASP A 97 -7.03 -14.41 -13.26
CA ASP A 97 -7.82 -15.52 -12.68
C ASP A 97 -8.48 -15.10 -11.37
N PHE A 98 -7.73 -14.39 -10.50
CA PHE A 98 -8.26 -13.86 -9.25
C PHE A 98 -9.36 -12.81 -9.49
N GLU A 99 -9.14 -11.87 -10.43
CA GLU A 99 -10.15 -10.88 -10.82
C GLU A 99 -11.44 -11.56 -11.32
N ILE A 100 -11.32 -12.56 -12.20
CA ILE A 100 -12.46 -13.32 -12.74
C ILE A 100 -13.22 -14.01 -11.60
N GLN A 101 -12.52 -14.71 -10.71
CA GLN A 101 -13.15 -15.40 -9.58
C GLN A 101 -13.88 -14.43 -8.64
N LEU A 102 -13.24 -13.32 -8.28
CA LEU A 102 -13.79 -12.35 -7.34
C LEU A 102 -15.01 -11.63 -7.92
N ILE A 103 -14.91 -11.16 -9.17
CA ILE A 103 -16.00 -10.47 -9.85
C ILE A 103 -17.16 -11.44 -10.11
N GLY A 104 -16.88 -12.66 -10.57
CA GLY A 104 -17.89 -13.68 -10.80
C GLY A 104 -18.67 -14.06 -9.54
N LYS A 105 -17.98 -14.25 -8.42
CA LYS A 105 -18.63 -14.52 -7.12
C LYS A 105 -19.53 -13.38 -6.68
N SER A 106 -19.06 -12.14 -6.82
CA SER A 106 -19.82 -10.95 -6.44
C SER A 106 -21.04 -10.74 -7.34
N LEU A 107 -20.90 -10.98 -8.65
CA LEU A 107 -22.03 -10.96 -9.59
C LEU A 107 -23.10 -11.98 -9.21
N ALA A 108 -22.70 -13.23 -8.90
CA ALA A 108 -23.63 -14.27 -8.50
C ALA A 108 -24.38 -13.90 -7.20
N ASN A 109 -23.68 -13.36 -6.20
CA ASN A 109 -24.27 -12.91 -4.95
C ASN A 109 -25.26 -11.74 -5.13
N GLN A 110 -25.00 -10.86 -6.08
CA GLN A 110 -25.83 -9.69 -6.39
C GLN A 110 -26.86 -9.95 -7.49
N HIS A 111 -27.15 -11.21 -7.83
CA HIS A 111 -28.08 -11.57 -8.92
C HIS A 111 -27.78 -10.83 -10.24
N TYR A 112 -26.50 -10.66 -10.56
CA TYR A 112 -25.99 -9.96 -11.74
C TYR A 112 -26.36 -8.46 -11.82
N HIS A 113 -26.77 -7.85 -10.70
CA HIS A 113 -26.94 -6.40 -10.59
C HIS A 113 -25.57 -5.70 -10.56
N GLN A 114 -25.12 -5.23 -11.72
CA GLN A 114 -23.80 -4.63 -11.91
C GLN A 114 -23.52 -3.42 -11.00
N ALA A 115 -24.49 -2.53 -10.79
CA ALA A 115 -24.31 -1.36 -9.92
C ALA A 115 -24.03 -1.76 -8.47
N ASN A 116 -24.80 -2.72 -7.94
CA ASN A 116 -24.61 -3.24 -6.58
C ASN A 116 -23.31 -4.04 -6.45
N THR A 117 -22.97 -4.80 -7.50
CA THR A 117 -21.69 -5.54 -7.57
C THR A 117 -20.50 -4.60 -7.52
N ALA A 118 -20.55 -3.48 -8.25
CA ALA A 118 -19.49 -2.47 -8.21
C ALA A 118 -19.35 -1.86 -6.82
N ALA A 119 -20.48 -1.55 -6.16
CA ALA A 119 -20.50 -1.04 -4.79
C ALA A 119 -19.93 -2.04 -3.77
N GLU A 120 -20.28 -3.33 -3.86
CA GLU A 120 -19.73 -4.40 -3.00
C GLU A 120 -18.21 -4.54 -3.17
N LEU A 121 -17.74 -4.48 -4.41
CA LEU A 121 -16.32 -4.57 -4.74
C LEU A 121 -15.53 -3.28 -4.45
N GLY A 122 -16.21 -2.18 -4.10
CA GLY A 122 -15.57 -0.89 -3.84
C GLY A 122 -14.96 -0.25 -5.09
N ILE A 123 -15.44 -0.61 -6.29
CA ILE A 123 -14.98 -0.04 -7.57
C ILE A 123 -16.09 0.78 -8.23
N SER A 124 -15.72 1.68 -9.14
CA SER A 124 -16.70 2.40 -9.94
C SER A 124 -17.43 1.47 -10.91
N TYR A 125 -18.68 1.82 -11.24
CA TYR A 125 -19.47 1.11 -12.26
C TYR A 125 -18.74 1.05 -13.61
N HIS A 126 -18.04 2.11 -14.00
CA HIS A 126 -17.26 2.14 -15.24
C HIS A 126 -16.11 1.14 -15.24
N GLN A 127 -15.40 0.97 -14.11
CA GLN A 127 -14.35 -0.04 -13.97
C GLN A 127 -14.93 -1.44 -14.08
N LEU A 128 -16.04 -1.73 -13.38
CA LEU A 128 -16.71 -3.02 -13.48
C LEU A 128 -17.08 -3.33 -14.93
N ARG A 129 -17.66 -2.37 -15.65
CA ARG A 129 -18.02 -2.54 -17.07
C ARG A 129 -16.80 -2.78 -17.97
N ALA A 130 -15.66 -2.13 -17.69
CA ALA A 130 -14.41 -2.39 -18.39
C ALA A 130 -13.90 -3.82 -18.13
N TYR A 131 -14.00 -4.30 -16.88
CA TYR A 131 -13.68 -5.69 -16.54
C TYR A 131 -14.63 -6.68 -17.22
N LEU A 132 -15.93 -6.41 -17.30
CA LEU A 132 -16.89 -7.26 -18.01
C LEU A 132 -16.61 -7.33 -19.52
N LYS A 133 -16.13 -6.22 -20.12
CA LYS A 133 -15.69 -6.22 -21.52
C LYS A 133 -14.39 -7.01 -21.71
N LYS A 134 -13.48 -6.94 -20.73
CA LYS A 134 -12.22 -7.69 -20.71
C LYS A 134 -12.47 -9.19 -20.50
N TYR A 135 -13.49 -9.54 -19.71
CA TYR A 135 -13.84 -10.90 -19.31
C TYR A 135 -15.29 -11.25 -19.68
N PRO A 136 -15.59 -11.44 -20.98
CA PRO A 136 -16.96 -11.71 -21.44
C PRO A 136 -17.56 -13.01 -20.89
N GLN A 137 -16.73 -13.96 -20.45
CA GLN A 137 -17.16 -15.23 -19.84
C GLN A 137 -17.96 -15.05 -18.55
N LEU A 138 -17.84 -13.90 -17.87
CA LEU A 138 -18.58 -13.61 -16.64
C LEU A 138 -20.08 -13.32 -16.89
N LEU A 139 -20.47 -13.02 -18.13
CA LEU A 139 -21.85 -12.66 -18.51
C LEU A 139 -22.67 -13.85 -19.02
N ALA A 140 -22.05 -15.00 -19.29
CA ALA A 140 -22.72 -16.20 -19.76
C ALA A 140 -22.55 -17.31 -18.72
N PRO A 141 -23.41 -17.36 -17.68
CA PRO A 141 -23.44 -18.53 -16.80
C PRO A 141 -23.87 -19.75 -17.64
N SER A 142 -23.05 -20.79 -17.63
CA SER A 142 -23.41 -22.12 -18.16
C SER A 142 -24.43 -22.81 -17.26
#